data_AF-A0A318PZ20-F1
#
_entry.id   AF-A0A318PZ20-F1
#
_cell.length_a   1.000
_cell.length_b   1.000
_cell.length_c   1.000
_cell.angle_alpha   90.00
_cell.angle_beta   90.00
_cell.angle_gamma   90.00
#
_symmetry.space_group_name_H-M   'P 1'
#
loop_
_entity.id
_entity.type
_entity.pdbx_description
1 polymer ?
#
loop_
_entity_poly.entity_id
_entity_poly.type
_entity_poly.pdbx_seq_one_letter_code
_entity_poly.pdbx_strand_id
1 'polypeptide(L)'
;MPPCALISPPDAGCSMGVAWWRALTAEAPAPAFLDCGIAAGRAAEGLRAGLAGVIVDPACTQYAALAGLARVTGGQCLRARPDAHAIGGPDAAARLRAYLRHTPSGGHVPHGT
;
A
#
# COMPACT_ATOMS: atom_id res chain seq x y z
N MET A 1 -8.83 3.22 -17.19
CA MET A 1 -7.93 2.31 -16.47
C MET A 1 -8.59 1.98 -15.14
N PRO A 2 -8.72 0.71 -14.72
CA PRO A 2 -9.35 0.40 -13.44
C PRO A 2 -8.55 1.07 -12.31
N PRO A 3 -9.21 1.63 -11.27
CA PRO A 3 -8.53 2.37 -10.21
C PRO A 3 -7.91 1.40 -9.20
N CYS A 4 -6.80 0.76 -9.56
CA CYS A 4 -6.04 -0.08 -8.63
C CYS A 4 -4.94 0.73 -7.92
N ALA A 5 -4.64 0.33 -6.68
CA ALA A 5 -3.50 0.81 -5.92
C ALA A 5 -2.54 -0.35 -5.65
N LEU A 6 -1.25 -0.04 -5.62
CA LEU A 6 -0.23 -1.00 -5.20
C LEU A 6 -0.03 -0.89 -3.69
N ILE A 7 0.03 -2.03 -3.02
CA ILE A 7 0.28 -2.10 -1.59
C ILE A 7 1.45 -3.06 -1.38
N SER A 8 2.53 -2.59 -0.74
CA SER A 8 3.66 -3.45 -0.37
C SER A 8 3.22 -4.62 0.51
N PRO A 9 4.00 -5.70 0.67
CA PRO A 9 3.73 -6.69 1.73
C PRO A 9 3.62 -6.03 3.11
N PRO A 10 2.94 -6.68 4.09
CA PRO A 10 2.90 -6.21 5.48
C PRO A 10 4.30 -5.92 6.02
N ASP A 11 4.44 -4.83 6.77
CA ASP A 11 5.70 -4.41 7.42
C ASP A 11 6.90 -4.21 6.47
N ALA A 12 6.70 -4.11 5.15
CA ALA A 12 7.81 -3.96 4.21
C ALA A 12 8.63 -2.68 4.44
N GLY A 13 8.03 -1.62 4.99
CA GLY A 13 8.74 -0.42 5.40
C GLY A 13 9.72 -0.66 6.56
N CYS A 14 9.45 -1.64 7.42
CA CYS A 14 10.32 -2.03 8.53
C CYS A 14 11.54 -2.82 8.05
N SER A 15 11.37 -3.67 7.02
CA SER A 15 12.40 -4.60 6.54
C SER A 15 13.15 -4.09 5.31
N MET A 16 12.44 -3.67 4.27
CA MET A 16 13.00 -3.29 2.97
C MET A 16 13.19 -1.77 2.82
N GLY A 17 12.34 -1.00 3.49
CA GLY A 17 12.42 0.46 3.55
C GLY A 17 11.83 1.20 2.34
N VAL A 18 11.82 2.53 2.45
CA VAL A 18 11.15 3.44 1.50
C VAL A 18 11.82 3.45 0.12
N ALA A 19 13.15 3.49 0.09
CA ALA A 19 13.90 3.57 -1.17
C ALA A 19 13.63 2.37 -2.07
N TRP A 20 13.57 1.16 -1.49
CA TRP A 20 13.21 -0.06 -2.21
C TRP A 20 11.82 0.04 -2.83
N TRP A 21 10.82 0.46 -2.05
CA TRP A 21 9.43 0.51 -2.53
C TRP A 21 9.26 1.53 -3.66
N ARG A 22 9.92 2.69 -3.54
CA ARG A 22 9.95 3.70 -4.61
C ARG A 22 10.59 3.16 -5.88
N ALA A 23 11.71 2.47 -5.77
CA ALA A 23 12.37 1.87 -6.93
C ALA A 23 11.47 0.81 -7.60
N LEU A 24 10.79 -0.02 -6.82
CA LEU A 24 9.93 -1.09 -7.34
C LEU A 24 8.67 -0.56 -8.04
N THR A 25 8.18 0.61 -7.64
CA THR A 25 6.92 1.19 -8.13
C THR A 25 7.10 2.39 -9.04
N ALA A 26 8.33 2.77 -9.37
CA ALA A 26 8.66 3.99 -10.12
C ALA A 26 7.89 4.11 -11.46
N GLU A 27 7.78 3.01 -12.19
CA GLU A 27 7.14 2.97 -13.53
C GLU A 27 5.68 2.49 -13.48
N ALA A 28 5.12 2.26 -12.28
CA ALA A 28 3.75 1.80 -12.16
C ALA A 28 2.79 2.99 -12.23
N PRO A 29 1.82 3.01 -13.17
CA PRO A 29 0.87 4.11 -13.32
C PRO A 29 -0.29 3.96 -12.30
N ALA A 30 0.02 3.66 -11.04
CA ALA A 30 -0.92 3.44 -9.96
C ALA A 30 -0.37 4.02 -8.64
N PRO A 31 -1.22 4.57 -7.76
CA PRO A 31 -0.77 5.03 -6.44
C PRO A 31 -0.22 3.84 -5.65
N ALA A 32 0.93 4.06 -5.00
CA ALA A 32 1.63 3.04 -4.24
C ALA A 32 1.68 3.36 -2.75
N PHE A 33 1.29 2.38 -1.93
CA PHE A 33 1.24 2.46 -0.48
C PHE A 33 2.29 1.54 0.14
N LEU A 34 3.07 2.10 1.07
CA LEU A 34 4.04 1.32 1.84
C LEU A 34 3.49 1.00 3.22
N ASP A 35 3.42 -0.29 3.53
CA ASP A 35 3.11 -0.79 4.86
C ASP A 35 4.32 -0.65 5.77
N CYS A 36 4.21 0.26 6.75
CA CYS A 36 5.28 0.62 7.67
C CYS A 36 5.07 0.04 9.08
N GLY A 37 4.01 -0.75 9.31
CA GLY A 37 3.71 -1.29 10.64
C GLY A 37 3.74 -0.21 11.73
N ILE A 38 4.47 -0.47 12.82
CA ILE A 38 4.68 0.49 13.91
C ILE A 38 5.82 1.49 13.65
N ALA A 39 6.55 1.39 12.54
CA ALA A 39 7.74 2.20 12.25
C ALA A 39 7.37 3.62 11.75
N ALA A 40 6.96 4.49 12.67
CA ALA A 40 6.58 5.87 12.37
C ALA A 40 7.64 6.66 11.59
N GLY A 41 8.93 6.43 11.86
CA GLY A 41 10.02 7.07 11.12
C GLY A 41 10.02 6.71 9.63
N ARG A 42 9.74 5.45 9.29
CA ARG A 42 9.64 4.96 7.90
C ARG A 42 8.40 5.49 7.21
N ALA A 43 7.29 5.57 7.93
CA ALA A 43 6.08 6.19 7.42
C ALA A 43 6.31 7.68 7.07
N ALA A 44 6.99 8.42 7.97
CA ALA A 44 7.31 9.82 7.74
C ALA A 44 8.33 10.03 6.60
N GLU A 45 9.32 9.14 6.47
CA GLU A 45 10.25 9.12 5.33
C GLU A 45 9.49 8.92 4.02
N GLY A 46 8.56 7.95 3.97
CA GLY A 46 7.75 7.65 2.80
C GLY A 46 6.89 8.83 2.34
N LEU A 47 6.20 9.48 3.28
CA LEU A 47 5.39 10.67 2.99
C LEU A 47 6.24 11.83 2.46
N ARG A 48 7.39 12.11 3.08
CA ARG A 48 8.31 13.16 2.60
C ARG A 48 8.92 12.84 1.25
N ALA A 49 9.08 11.56 0.92
CA ALA A 49 9.57 11.11 -0.37
C ALA A 49 8.49 11.11 -1.47
N GLY A 50 7.27 11.55 -1.17
CA GLY A 50 6.18 11.70 -2.13
C GLY A 50 5.42 10.40 -2.44
N LEU A 51 5.46 9.40 -1.55
CA LEU A 51 4.57 8.24 -1.69
C LEU A 51 3.10 8.67 -1.62
N ALA A 52 2.25 8.04 -2.44
CA ALA A 52 0.81 8.29 -2.42
C ALA A 52 0.20 8.00 -1.05
N GLY A 53 0.75 7.03 -0.32
CA GLY A 53 0.44 6.87 1.10
C GLY A 53 1.28 5.84 1.82
N VAL A 54 1.01 5.75 3.12
CA VAL A 54 1.61 4.79 4.04
C VAL A 54 0.51 4.11 4.85
N ILE A 55 0.73 2.86 5.22
CA ILE A 55 -0.11 2.14 6.17
C ILE A 55 0.70 2.01 7.46
N VAL A 56 0.06 2.30 8.58
CA VAL A 56 0.65 2.12 9.90
C VAL A 56 -0.28 1.31 10.78
N ASP A 57 0.32 0.50 11.64
CA ASP A 57 -0.40 -0.33 12.59
C ASP A 57 -1.21 0.55 13.57
N PRO A 58 -2.42 0.14 13.99
CA PRO A 58 -3.23 0.86 14.96
C PRO A 58 -2.52 1.18 16.30
N ALA A 59 -1.53 0.37 16.70
CA ALA A 59 -0.71 0.55 17.89
C ALA A 59 0.37 1.64 17.75
N CYS A 60 0.59 2.18 16.54
CA CYS A 60 1.50 3.30 16.31
C CYS A 60 0.98 4.57 17.01
N THR A 61 1.61 4.97 18.11
CA THR A 61 1.19 6.14 18.92
C THR A 61 1.32 7.47 18.16
N GLN A 62 2.18 7.52 17.14
CA GLN A 62 2.42 8.71 16.32
C GLN A 62 1.43 8.87 15.14
N TYR A 63 0.38 8.04 15.07
CA TYR A 63 -0.60 8.08 13.96
C TYR A 63 -1.11 9.50 13.66
N ALA A 64 -1.50 10.26 14.68
CA ALA A 64 -2.06 11.61 14.48
C ALA A 64 -1.05 12.56 13.82
N ALA A 65 0.23 12.49 14.21
CA ALA A 65 1.30 13.28 13.61
C ALA A 65 1.53 12.87 12.14
N LEU A 66 1.50 11.56 11.85
CA LEU A 66 1.63 11.04 10.49
C LEU A 66 0.45 11.43 9.60
N ALA A 67 -0.78 11.41 10.12
CA ALA A 67 -1.95 11.89 9.39
C ALA A 67 -1.85 13.40 9.08
N GLY A 68 -1.30 14.19 9.99
CA GLY A 68 -0.96 15.60 9.75
C GLY A 68 0.08 15.77 8.64
N LEU A 69 1.18 15.01 8.71
CA LEU A 69 2.23 15.03 7.70
C LEU A 69 1.71 14.59 6.31
N ALA A 70 0.85 13.57 6.26
CA ALA A 70 0.24 13.08 5.03
C ALA A 70 -0.54 14.20 4.33
N ARG A 71 -1.36 14.95 5.09
CA ARG A 71 -2.09 16.11 4.55
C ARG A 71 -1.17 17.18 3.97
N VAL A 72 -0.06 17.48 4.64
CA VAL A 72 0.91 18.49 4.18
C VAL A 72 1.67 18.03 2.93
N THR A 73 1.97 16.73 2.83
CA THR A 73 2.71 16.13 1.72
C THR A 73 1.82 15.71 0.55
N GLY A 74 0.50 15.85 0.68
CA GLY A 74 -0.47 15.40 -0.33
C GLY A 74 -0.67 13.87 -0.38
N GLY A 75 -0.14 13.13 0.60
CA GLY A 75 -0.29 11.69 0.72
C GLY A 75 -1.41 11.27 1.68
N GLN A 76 -1.54 9.97 1.87
CA GLN A 76 -2.51 9.37 2.80
C GLN A 76 -1.80 8.56 3.89
N CYS A 77 -2.35 8.59 5.10
CA CYS A 77 -1.93 7.73 6.21
C CYS A 77 -3.10 6.83 6.58
N LEU A 78 -2.99 5.54 6.27
CA LEU A 78 -4.02 4.54 6.54
C LEU A 78 -3.74 3.86 7.87
N ARG A 79 -4.77 3.73 8.70
CA ARG A 79 -4.68 3.10 10.03
C ARG A 79 -4.80 1.58 10.01
N ALA A 80 -5.26 1.05 8.88
CA ALA A 80 -5.40 -0.36 8.66
C ALA A 80 -5.05 -0.64 7.20
N ARG A 81 -4.46 -1.80 6.98
CA ARG A 81 -4.16 -2.29 5.64
C ARG A 81 -5.48 -2.58 4.91
N PRO A 82 -5.73 -1.99 3.72
CA PRO A 82 -6.85 -2.40 2.89
C PRO A 82 -6.70 -3.86 2.46
N ASP A 83 -7.83 -4.54 2.25
CA ASP A 83 -7.82 -5.90 1.69
C ASP A 83 -7.09 -5.90 0.35
N ALA A 84 -5.94 -6.58 0.32
CA ALA A 84 -5.08 -6.67 -0.85
C ALA A 84 -5.12 -8.09 -1.39
N HIS A 85 -5.35 -8.24 -2.69
CA HIS A 85 -5.09 -9.52 -3.34
C HIS A 85 -3.59 -9.68 -3.57
N ALA A 86 -2.95 -10.48 -2.72
CA ALA A 86 -1.57 -10.90 -2.91
C ALA A 86 -1.50 -11.90 -4.08
N ILE A 87 -0.94 -11.44 -5.21
CA ILE A 87 -0.65 -12.32 -6.33
C ILE A 87 0.81 -12.78 -6.22
N GLY A 88 1.01 -13.95 -5.63
CA GLY A 88 2.33 -14.56 -5.42
C GLY A 88 2.41 -16.03 -5.85
N GLY A 89 3.58 -16.64 -5.65
CA GLY A 89 3.88 -18.05 -5.96
C GLY A 89 4.55 -18.26 -7.33
N PRO A 90 4.87 -19.53 -7.70
CA PRO A 90 5.62 -19.90 -8.91
C PRO A 90 5.04 -19.39 -10.24
N ASP A 91 3.79 -18.88 -10.23
CA ASP A 91 3.07 -18.41 -11.41
C ASP A 91 2.39 -17.04 -11.20
N ALA A 92 2.98 -16.17 -10.37
CA ALA A 92 2.41 -14.86 -10.04
C ALA A 92 1.99 -14.06 -11.29
N ALA A 93 2.78 -14.11 -12.36
CA ALA A 93 2.46 -13.46 -13.63
C ALA A 93 1.25 -14.07 -14.36
N ALA A 94 1.04 -15.38 -14.29
CA ALA A 94 -0.12 -16.03 -14.88
C ALA A 94 -1.39 -15.77 -14.05
N ARG A 95 -1.26 -15.82 -12.72
CA ARG A 95 -2.33 -15.50 -11.77
C ARG A 95 -2.77 -14.04 -11.87
N LEU A 96 -1.82 -13.11 -12.04
CA LEU A 96 -2.11 -11.69 -12.27
C LEU A 96 -2.89 -11.51 -13.57
N ARG A 97 -2.40 -12.10 -14.66
CA ARG A 97 -3.09 -12.06 -15.94
C ARG A 97 -4.49 -12.68 -15.87
N ALA A 98 -4.66 -13.78 -15.13
CA ALA A 98 -5.98 -14.40 -14.93
C ALA A 98 -6.91 -13.48 -14.13
N TYR A 99 -6.46 -12.93 -13.02
CA TYR A 99 -7.21 -11.97 -12.22
C TYR A 99 -7.68 -10.76 -13.05
N LEU A 100 -6.77 -10.15 -13.81
CA LEU A 100 -7.09 -9.00 -14.68
C LEU A 100 -8.10 -9.35 -15.78
N ARG A 101 -8.08 -10.58 -16.30
CA ARG A 101 -9.07 -11.07 -17.28
C ARG A 101 -10.43 -11.41 -16.66
N HIS A 102 -10.44 -11.81 -15.39
CA HIS A 102 -11.65 -12.25 -14.68
C HIS A 102 -12.33 -11.16 -13.87
N THR A 103 -11.69 -10.01 -13.65
CA THR A 103 -12.34 -8.92 -12.90
C THR A 103 -13.45 -8.32 -13.77
N PRO A 104 -14.73 -8.54 -13.47
CA PRO A 104 -15.81 -7.82 -14.12
C PRO A 104 -15.79 -6.40 -13.56
N SER A 105 -16.19 -5.41 -14.34
CA SER A 105 -16.32 -4.04 -13.84
C SER A 105 -17.38 -4.01 -12.72
N GLY A 106 -16.93 -3.91 -11.46
CA GLY A 106 -17.75 -3.60 -10.27
C GLY A 106 -18.63 -4.75 -9.76
N GLY A 107 -18.38 -5.21 -8.53
CA GLY A 107 -19.29 -6.11 -7.82
C GLY A 107 -18.81 -6.41 -6.40
N HIS A 108 -19.50 -5.82 -5.42
CA HIS A 108 -19.43 -6.12 -3.99
C HIS A 108 -19.42 -7.63 -3.70
N VAL A 109 -18.48 -8.09 -2.87
CA VAL A 109 -18.47 -9.46 -2.31
C VAL A 109 -19.07 -9.40 -0.90
N PRO A 110 -20.17 -10.11 -0.60
CA PRO A 110 -20.74 -10.11 0.74
C PRO A 110 -19.87 -10.99 1.67
N HIS A 111 -19.69 -10.52 2.91
CA HIS A 111 -19.08 -11.32 3.98
C HIS A 111 -20.03 -12.46 4.37
N GLY A 112 -19.60 -13.69 4.12
CA GLY A 112 -20.26 -14.91 4.60
C GLY A 112 -19.76 -15.27 6.00
N THR A 113 -20.74 -15.46 6.89
CA THR A 113 -20.71 -15.83 8.32
C THR A 113 -19.79 -16.95 8.72
#